data_AF-D2VBN7-F1
#
_entry.id   AF-D2VBN7-F1
#
_cell.length_a   1.000
_cell.length_b   1.000
_cell.length_c   1.000
_cell.angle_alpha   90.00
_cell.angle_beta   90.00
_cell.angle_gamma   90.00
#
_symmetry.space_group_name_H-M   'P 1'
#
loop_
_entity.id
_entity.type
_entity.pdbx_description
1 polymer ?
#
loop_
_entity_poly.entity_id
_entity_poly.type
_entity_poly.pdbx_seq_one_letter_code
_entity_poly.pdbx_strand_id
1 'polypeptide(L)'
;MGRRDKAIEAFNECKKYLGKIYDDLESFAVACTCNYISFFLAGEGEDELSSNYLTLVDQYFKRRARQIARGLPCFGNSEHFIVNNLDKKRGVTSIFFYDNRLDWNKGQKYSNLVAVSYKIATGNELPQNFVEILDADLNEFTFAQQMSVLDDLHILMKKSHKGRSHVPEYVQIGLMMDKLNVALHRLEALRVVLAKNPKDKRFVKLEMLKYADEISEIVDNPYFPGMLSSFIFAFALAAQVHFELFFDNEISNVPLIKTNILNSLDRDMRGLKHFSSKYGRTTKVYGPIMNAIEALVVNISPPNCGPPLDSISSSTNDQASSLPTSSHESSSTATTSADDQRKRDLPSAQFLANTMKNFMPRIARNFNN
;
A
#
# COMPACT_ATOMS: atom_id res chain seq x y z
N MET A 1 -7.18 13.84 3.19
CA MET A 1 -8.09 13.81 4.35
C MET A 1 -8.64 12.42 4.70
N GLY A 2 -8.43 11.37 3.89
CA GLY A 2 -8.79 10.00 4.30
C GLY A 2 -10.29 9.73 4.52
N ARG A 3 -11.17 10.58 3.96
CA ARG A 3 -12.62 10.47 4.08
C ARG A 3 -13.18 9.72 2.86
N ARG A 4 -12.84 8.44 2.75
CA ARG A 4 -13.17 7.62 1.58
C ARG A 4 -14.68 7.51 1.35
N ASP A 5 -15.47 7.31 2.40
CA ASP A 5 -16.93 7.19 2.29
C ASP A 5 -17.59 8.45 1.72
N LYS A 6 -17.19 9.64 2.20
CA LYS A 6 -17.66 10.92 1.64
C LYS A 6 -17.22 11.13 0.20
N ALA A 7 -16.03 10.63 -0.16
CA ALA A 7 -15.55 10.69 -1.53
C ALA A 7 -16.36 9.75 -2.44
N ILE A 8 -16.78 8.58 -1.95
CA ILE A 8 -17.70 7.67 -2.65
C ILE A 8 -19.07 8.34 -2.87
N GLU A 9 -19.63 8.98 -1.83
CA GLU A 9 -20.89 9.74 -1.93
C GLU A 9 -20.79 10.84 -3.00
N ALA A 10 -19.77 11.70 -2.90
CA ALA A 10 -19.53 12.77 -3.86
C ALA A 10 -19.28 12.23 -5.27
N PHE A 11 -18.55 11.12 -5.41
CA PHE A 11 -18.33 10.45 -6.69
C PHE A 11 -19.66 9.98 -7.32
N ASN A 12 -20.52 9.33 -6.53
CA ASN A 12 -21.82 8.86 -7.00
C ASN A 12 -22.73 10.02 -7.41
N GLU A 13 -22.70 11.12 -6.64
CA GLU A 13 -23.44 12.33 -6.96
C GLU A 13 -22.90 13.00 -8.25
N CYS A 14 -21.59 13.18 -8.37
CA CYS A 14 -20.96 13.70 -9.59
C CYS A 14 -21.30 12.86 -10.81
N LYS A 15 -21.27 11.52 -10.71
CA LYS A 15 -21.61 10.61 -11.81
C LYS A 15 -23.07 10.77 -12.23
N LYS A 16 -24.00 10.93 -11.27
CA LYS A 16 -25.43 11.17 -11.52
C LYS A 16 -25.65 12.48 -12.29
N TYR A 17 -24.94 13.55 -11.93
CA TYR A 17 -25.06 14.83 -12.64
C TYR A 17 -24.38 14.81 -14.00
N LEU A 18 -23.20 14.21 -14.12
CA LEU A 18 -22.50 14.00 -15.40
C LEU A 18 -23.36 13.25 -16.41
N GLY A 19 -24.11 12.22 -15.97
CA GLY A 19 -25.06 11.51 -16.83
C GLY A 19 -26.18 12.38 -17.40
N LYS A 20 -26.49 13.54 -16.78
CA LYS A 20 -27.49 14.50 -17.26
C LYS A 20 -26.93 15.55 -18.21
N ILE A 21 -25.63 15.81 -18.17
CA ILE A 21 -24.93 16.83 -18.96
C ILE A 21 -23.94 16.21 -19.95
N TYR A 22 -24.12 14.93 -20.28
CA TYR A 22 -23.17 14.15 -21.08
C TYR A 22 -22.88 14.78 -22.46
N ASP A 23 -23.82 15.53 -23.02
CA ASP A 23 -23.66 16.20 -24.31
C ASP A 23 -22.88 17.53 -24.22
N ASP A 24 -22.67 18.10 -23.02
CA ASP A 24 -21.91 19.35 -22.82
C ASP A 24 -20.41 19.07 -22.54
N LEU A 25 -19.77 18.29 -23.41
CA LEU A 25 -18.33 18.02 -23.35
C LEU A 25 -17.47 19.25 -23.68
N GLU A 26 -18.09 20.38 -24.01
CA GLU A 26 -17.41 21.66 -24.27
C GLU A 26 -17.31 22.56 -23.03
N SER A 27 -17.92 22.16 -21.91
CA SER A 27 -17.84 22.86 -20.64
C SER A 27 -16.53 22.56 -19.90
N PHE A 28 -15.83 23.61 -19.48
CA PHE A 28 -14.65 23.48 -18.62
C PHE A 28 -14.98 22.81 -17.29
N ALA A 29 -16.18 23.07 -16.74
CA ALA A 29 -16.63 22.44 -15.51
C ALA A 29 -16.73 20.91 -15.67
N VAL A 30 -17.28 20.45 -16.81
CA VAL A 30 -17.36 19.02 -17.15
C VAL A 30 -15.96 18.39 -17.26
N ALA A 31 -15.02 19.07 -17.92
CA ALA A 31 -13.63 18.61 -18.01
C ALA A 31 -12.97 18.51 -16.63
N CYS A 32 -13.16 19.51 -15.75
CA CYS A 32 -12.68 19.47 -14.37
C CYS A 32 -13.30 18.32 -13.58
N THR A 33 -14.61 18.10 -13.67
CA THR A 33 -15.28 16.99 -12.98
C THR A 33 -14.76 15.63 -13.46
N CYS A 34 -14.57 15.44 -14.77
CA CYS A 34 -13.95 14.22 -15.32
C CYS A 34 -12.53 14.01 -14.78
N ASN A 35 -11.76 15.09 -14.61
CA ASN A 35 -10.42 15.01 -14.03
C ASN A 35 -10.46 14.56 -12.55
N TYR A 36 -11.35 15.14 -11.74
CA TYR A 36 -11.53 14.73 -10.34
C TYR A 36 -12.04 13.30 -10.19
N ILE A 37 -12.98 12.88 -11.03
CA ILE A 37 -13.45 11.49 -11.09
C ILE A 37 -12.32 10.54 -11.43
N SER A 38 -11.47 10.91 -12.40
CA SER A 38 -10.30 10.12 -12.73
C SER A 38 -9.39 9.91 -11.53
N PHE A 39 -9.08 10.96 -10.76
CA PHE A 39 -8.26 10.82 -9.54
C PHE A 39 -8.88 9.90 -8.49
N PHE A 40 -10.18 10.02 -8.26
CA PHE A 40 -10.89 9.16 -7.33
C PHE A 40 -10.79 7.68 -7.77
N LEU A 41 -11.12 7.39 -9.03
CA LEU A 41 -11.04 6.05 -9.60
C LEU A 41 -9.63 5.48 -9.53
N ALA A 42 -8.61 6.30 -9.77
CA ALA A 42 -7.22 5.92 -9.60
C ALA A 42 -6.89 5.54 -8.14
N GLY A 43 -7.34 6.34 -7.18
CA GLY A 43 -7.20 6.05 -5.74
C GLY A 43 -7.93 4.77 -5.30
N GLU A 44 -8.98 4.38 -6.03
CA GLU A 44 -9.73 3.13 -5.85
C GLU A 44 -9.14 1.96 -6.67
N GLY A 45 -8.13 2.19 -7.50
CA GLY A 45 -7.52 1.17 -8.37
C GLY A 45 -8.39 0.73 -9.54
N GLU A 46 -9.25 1.63 -10.04
CA GLU A 46 -10.06 1.48 -11.25
C GLU A 46 -9.36 2.15 -12.44
N ASP A 47 -8.19 1.62 -12.83
CA ASP A 47 -7.29 2.28 -13.78
C ASP A 47 -7.89 2.45 -15.18
N GLU A 48 -8.61 1.44 -15.68
CA GLU A 48 -9.26 1.49 -16.98
C GLU A 48 -10.33 2.59 -17.03
N LEU A 49 -11.18 2.65 -16.00
CA LEU A 49 -12.21 3.67 -15.88
C LEU A 49 -11.59 5.07 -15.70
N SER A 50 -10.55 5.19 -14.87
CA SER A 50 -9.81 6.44 -14.69
C SER A 50 -9.22 6.95 -16.02
N SER A 51 -8.61 6.07 -16.80
CA SER A 51 -8.06 6.38 -18.13
C SER A 51 -9.15 6.83 -19.12
N ASN A 52 -10.34 6.24 -19.06
CA ASN A 52 -11.47 6.65 -19.88
C ASN A 52 -11.90 8.10 -19.57
N TYR A 53 -12.01 8.46 -18.29
CA TYR A 53 -12.35 9.83 -17.89
C TYR A 53 -11.27 10.84 -18.28
N LEU A 54 -9.98 10.51 -18.10
CA LEU A 54 -8.91 11.37 -18.62
C LEU A 54 -8.94 11.52 -20.13
N THR A 55 -9.46 10.53 -20.86
CA THR A 55 -9.60 10.65 -22.31
C THR A 55 -10.55 11.76 -22.72
N LEU A 56 -11.62 11.97 -21.96
CA LEU A 56 -12.52 13.11 -22.16
C LEU A 56 -11.82 14.45 -21.86
N VAL A 57 -11.03 14.51 -20.78
CA VAL A 57 -10.25 15.71 -20.41
C VAL A 57 -9.24 16.07 -21.50
N ASP A 58 -8.50 15.08 -22.01
CA ASP A 58 -7.56 15.28 -23.11
C ASP A 58 -8.25 15.75 -24.39
N GLN A 59 -9.40 15.18 -24.71
CA GLN A 59 -10.16 15.58 -25.90
C GLN A 59 -10.62 17.04 -25.79
N TYR A 60 -11.09 17.45 -24.60
CA TYR A 60 -11.44 18.84 -24.32
C TYR A 60 -10.27 19.79 -24.61
N PHE A 61 -9.10 19.56 -24.00
CA PHE A 61 -7.95 20.43 -24.19
C PHE A 61 -7.37 20.37 -25.60
N LYS A 62 -7.38 19.20 -26.27
CA LYS A 62 -6.98 19.09 -27.68
C LYS A 62 -7.89 19.90 -28.60
N ARG A 63 -9.21 19.88 -28.38
CA ARG A 63 -10.16 20.70 -29.15
C ARG A 63 -9.90 22.19 -28.93
N ARG A 64 -9.69 22.62 -27.68
CA ARG A 64 -9.34 24.01 -27.34
C ARG A 64 -8.03 24.45 -27.99
N ALA A 65 -6.97 23.65 -27.92
CA ALA A 65 -5.71 23.94 -28.59
C ALA A 65 -5.86 24.14 -30.11
N ARG A 66 -6.72 23.34 -30.76
CA ARG A 66 -7.03 23.53 -32.19
C ARG A 66 -7.80 24.82 -32.47
N GLN A 67 -8.70 25.23 -31.58
CA GLN A 67 -9.42 26.50 -31.68
C GLN A 67 -8.45 27.69 -31.53
N ILE A 68 -7.54 27.64 -30.55
CA ILE A 68 -6.48 28.64 -30.36
C ILE A 68 -5.62 28.74 -31.64
N ALA A 69 -5.18 27.59 -32.18
CA ALA A 69 -4.38 27.56 -33.40
C ALA A 69 -5.11 28.12 -34.64
N ARG A 70 -6.44 28.19 -34.61
CA ARG A 70 -7.29 28.80 -35.65
C ARG A 70 -7.64 30.26 -35.36
N GLY A 71 -7.07 30.86 -34.31
CA GLY A 71 -7.36 32.24 -33.91
C GLY A 71 -8.74 32.44 -33.29
N LEU A 72 -9.43 31.37 -32.88
CA LEU A 72 -10.72 31.48 -32.22
C LEU A 72 -10.54 31.80 -30.73
N PRO A 73 -11.40 32.64 -30.14
CA PRO A 73 -11.38 32.89 -28.70
C PRO A 73 -11.79 31.62 -27.94
N CYS A 74 -10.95 31.18 -27.01
CA CYS A 74 -11.11 29.88 -26.32
C CYS A 74 -11.40 30.01 -24.83
N PHE A 75 -10.87 31.06 -24.21
CA PHE A 75 -11.01 31.43 -22.81
C PHE A 75 -11.00 32.95 -22.80
N GLY A 76 -11.90 33.60 -22.06
CA GLY A 76 -11.90 35.06 -21.95
C GLY A 76 -10.50 35.56 -21.57
N ASN A 77 -9.83 36.25 -22.49
CA ASN A 77 -8.57 36.98 -22.33
C ASN A 77 -7.37 36.29 -21.64
N SER A 78 -7.33 34.96 -21.45
CA SER A 78 -6.14 34.30 -20.89
C SER A 78 -5.26 33.71 -21.99
N GLU A 79 -4.16 34.38 -22.33
CA GLU A 79 -3.25 33.97 -23.41
C GLU A 79 -2.37 32.75 -23.06
N HIS A 80 -2.35 32.30 -21.81
CA HIS A 80 -1.47 31.22 -21.37
C HIS A 80 -2.18 30.22 -20.47
N PHE A 81 -2.52 29.05 -21.02
CA PHE A 81 -2.95 27.91 -20.22
C PHE A 81 -2.13 26.68 -20.61
N ILE A 82 -1.08 26.39 -19.82
CA ILE A 82 -0.32 25.15 -19.93
C ILE A 82 -1.06 24.11 -19.10
N VAL A 83 -1.83 23.26 -19.76
CA VAL A 83 -2.34 22.06 -19.12
C VAL A 83 -1.25 21.02 -19.21
N ASN A 84 -0.45 20.92 -18.14
CA ASN A 84 0.26 19.69 -17.86
C ASN A 84 -0.78 18.64 -17.47
N ASN A 85 -1.55 18.19 -18.46
CA ASN A 85 -2.44 17.07 -18.29
C ASN A 85 -1.54 15.91 -17.92
N LEU A 86 -1.81 15.37 -16.74
CA LEU A 86 -1.17 14.18 -16.20
C LEU A 86 -1.13 13.14 -17.31
N ASP A 87 0.08 12.89 -17.82
CA ASP A 87 0.33 11.91 -18.86
C ASP A 87 -0.46 10.64 -18.54
N LYS A 88 -1.43 10.27 -19.38
CA LYS A 88 -2.35 9.15 -19.14
C LYS A 88 -1.66 7.85 -18.76
N LYS A 89 -0.40 7.67 -19.20
CA LYS A 89 0.40 6.49 -18.86
C LYS A 89 1.17 6.64 -17.55
N ARG A 90 1.50 7.87 -17.17
CA ARG A 90 2.38 8.17 -16.04
C ARG A 90 1.67 8.84 -14.88
N GLY A 91 0.83 9.86 -15.04
CA GLY A 91 0.34 10.71 -13.95
C GLY A 91 -0.75 10.09 -13.06
N VAL A 92 -1.75 9.39 -13.62
CA VAL A 92 -2.77 8.65 -12.83
C VAL A 92 -2.13 7.56 -12.01
N THR A 93 -1.18 6.90 -12.65
CA THR A 93 -0.47 5.74 -12.18
C THR A 93 0.66 6.16 -11.22
N SER A 94 1.39 7.27 -11.45
CA SER A 94 2.53 7.74 -10.63
C SER A 94 2.13 8.40 -9.33
N ILE A 95 0.94 8.99 -9.24
CA ILE A 95 0.44 9.54 -7.96
C ILE A 95 0.15 8.40 -6.96
N PHE A 96 -0.07 7.17 -7.46
CA PHE A 96 -0.48 6.01 -6.68
C PHE A 96 0.35 4.75 -6.95
N PHE A 97 1.50 4.85 -7.62
CA PHE A 97 2.40 3.71 -7.80
C PHE A 97 3.10 3.45 -6.47
N TYR A 98 2.42 2.65 -5.66
CA TYR A 98 2.95 2.11 -4.42
C TYR A 98 3.80 0.89 -4.66
N ASP A 99 4.06 0.46 -5.90
CA ASP A 99 5.05 -0.59 -6.16
C ASP A 99 6.31 0.08 -6.70
N ASN A 100 7.10 0.66 -5.78
CA ASN A 100 8.44 1.14 -6.05
C ASN A 100 9.45 -0.01 -5.86
N ARG A 101 9.06 -1.29 -6.02
CA ARG A 101 10.04 -2.36 -6.11
C ARG A 101 11.05 -1.95 -7.15
N LEU A 102 12.27 -1.78 -6.69
CA LEU A 102 13.34 -1.31 -7.52
C LEU A 102 13.62 -2.44 -8.51
N ASP A 103 13.12 -2.28 -9.72
CA ASP A 103 13.68 -3.01 -10.83
C ASP A 103 15.04 -2.34 -11.04
N TRP A 104 16.09 -2.91 -10.42
CA TRP A 104 17.50 -2.51 -10.57
C TRP A 104 18.01 -2.77 -12.01
N ASN A 105 17.13 -2.57 -12.98
CA ASN A 105 17.36 -2.53 -14.40
C ASN A 105 17.87 -1.13 -14.78
N LYS A 106 18.63 -1.05 -15.87
CA LYS A 106 19.36 0.15 -16.37
C LYS A 106 18.55 1.46 -16.54
N GLY A 107 17.23 1.45 -16.33
CA GLY A 107 16.34 2.59 -16.56
C GLY A 107 15.89 3.36 -15.31
N GLN A 108 15.90 2.75 -14.12
CA GLN A 108 15.52 3.44 -12.87
C GLN A 108 16.76 3.70 -12.02
N LYS A 109 17.06 4.98 -11.79
CA LYS A 109 18.15 5.43 -10.95
C LYS A 109 17.71 5.51 -9.50
N TYR A 110 18.45 4.86 -8.61
CA TYR A 110 18.17 4.84 -7.18
C TYR A 110 18.25 6.24 -6.57
N SER A 111 19.17 7.06 -7.08
CA SER A 111 19.31 8.47 -6.73
C SER A 111 18.04 9.28 -6.95
N ASN A 112 17.24 8.98 -7.99
CA ASN A 112 16.01 9.72 -8.29
C ASN A 112 14.95 9.55 -7.18
N LEU A 113 14.90 8.39 -6.54
CA LEU A 113 13.93 8.13 -5.46
C LEU A 113 14.32 8.89 -4.19
N VAL A 114 15.60 8.82 -3.83
CA VAL A 114 16.12 9.50 -2.64
C VAL A 114 16.16 11.01 -2.82
N ALA A 115 16.43 11.49 -4.05
CA ALA A 115 16.50 12.91 -4.36
C ALA A 115 15.18 13.66 -4.08
N VAL A 116 14.02 13.02 -4.32
CA VAL A 116 12.71 13.63 -4.03
C VAL A 116 12.57 13.89 -2.52
N SER A 117 12.81 12.87 -1.70
CA SER A 117 12.72 12.97 -0.25
C SER A 117 13.74 13.97 0.30
N TYR A 118 14.98 13.90 -0.19
CA TYR A 118 16.04 14.84 0.20
C TYR A 118 15.69 16.28 -0.14
N LYS A 119 15.15 16.54 -1.34
CA LYS A 119 14.74 17.88 -1.78
C LYS A 119 13.58 18.41 -0.96
N ILE A 120 12.61 17.58 -0.59
CA ILE A 120 11.50 17.96 0.30
C ILE A 120 12.02 18.32 1.70
N ALA A 121 12.91 17.49 2.26
CA ALA A 121 13.42 17.65 3.61
C ALA A 121 14.43 18.81 3.74
N THR A 122 15.27 19.03 2.74
CA THR A 122 16.37 20.01 2.80
C THR A 122 16.14 21.28 1.98
N GLY A 123 15.27 21.23 0.97
CA GLY A 123 15.10 22.29 -0.03
C GLY A 123 16.19 22.30 -1.11
N ASN A 124 17.18 21.42 -1.03
CA ASN A 124 18.34 21.37 -1.93
C ASN A 124 18.30 20.15 -2.84
N GLU A 125 18.97 20.23 -3.98
CA GLU A 125 19.22 19.07 -4.84
C GLU A 125 20.19 18.10 -4.17
N LEU A 126 20.03 16.81 -4.47
CA LEU A 126 20.91 15.76 -3.97
C LEU A 126 22.34 15.96 -4.49
N PRO A 127 23.37 16.00 -3.63
CA PRO A 127 24.76 16.15 -4.05
C PRO A 127 25.19 15.10 -5.09
N GLN A 128 25.90 15.53 -6.14
CA GLN A 128 26.26 14.68 -7.28
C GLN A 128 27.15 13.48 -6.87
N ASN A 129 28.03 13.67 -5.88
CA ASN A 129 28.83 12.59 -5.32
C ASN A 129 27.98 11.49 -4.65
N PHE A 130 26.84 11.85 -4.06
CA PHE A 130 25.90 10.88 -3.51
C PHE A 130 25.10 10.19 -4.63
N VAL A 131 24.71 10.92 -5.67
CA VAL A 131 24.06 10.37 -6.87
C VAL A 131 24.91 9.25 -7.48
N GLU A 132 26.21 9.50 -7.67
CA GLU A 132 27.14 8.54 -8.27
C GLU A 132 27.28 7.25 -7.44
N ILE A 133 27.35 7.37 -6.11
CA ILE A 133 27.44 6.20 -5.22
C ILE A 133 26.12 5.41 -5.23
N LEU A 134 24.99 6.12 -5.14
CA LEU A 134 23.65 5.49 -5.10
C LEU A 134 23.30 4.80 -6.41
N ASP A 135 23.71 5.35 -7.55
CA ASP A 135 23.45 4.76 -8.87
C ASP A 135 24.49 3.71 -9.30
N ALA A 136 25.51 3.45 -8.47
CA ALA A 136 26.46 2.38 -8.72
C ALA A 136 25.75 1.01 -8.69
N ASP A 137 26.28 0.02 -9.42
CA ASP A 137 25.70 -1.32 -9.41
C ASP A 137 25.76 -1.93 -8.01
N LEU A 138 24.60 -2.26 -7.46
CA LEU A 138 24.48 -2.76 -6.11
C LEU A 138 24.96 -4.22 -6.04
N ASN A 139 25.99 -4.47 -5.24
CA ASN A 139 26.58 -5.78 -4.95
C ASN A 139 27.23 -5.75 -3.55
N GLU A 140 27.87 -6.85 -3.14
CA GLU A 140 28.49 -6.98 -1.81
C GLU A 140 29.54 -5.91 -1.51
N PHE A 141 30.26 -5.43 -2.54
CA PHE A 141 31.34 -4.45 -2.39
C PHE A 141 30.82 -3.01 -2.34
N THR A 142 29.74 -2.72 -3.08
CA THR A 142 29.14 -1.37 -3.15
C THR A 142 28.06 -1.14 -2.09
N PHE A 143 27.50 -2.21 -1.52
CA PHE A 143 26.43 -2.15 -0.51
C PHE A 143 26.82 -1.28 0.69
N ALA A 144 27.99 -1.52 1.30
CA ALA A 144 28.41 -0.79 2.49
C ALA A 144 28.53 0.73 2.22
N GLN A 145 29.07 1.09 1.05
CA GLN A 145 29.22 2.49 0.64
C GLN A 145 27.86 3.16 0.39
N GLN A 146 26.94 2.47 -0.29
CA GLN A 146 25.58 2.97 -0.51
C GLN A 146 24.81 3.12 0.80
N MET A 147 24.95 2.18 1.74
CA MET A 147 24.30 2.27 3.05
C MET A 147 24.84 3.44 3.88
N SER A 148 26.14 3.72 3.82
CA SER A 148 26.75 4.88 4.46
C SER A 148 26.21 6.19 3.90
N VAL A 149 26.03 6.30 2.58
CA VAL A 149 25.42 7.48 1.97
C VAL A 149 23.98 7.67 2.44
N LEU A 150 23.20 6.59 2.57
CA LEU A 150 21.84 6.68 3.11
C LEU A 150 21.82 7.16 4.57
N ASP A 151 22.80 6.77 5.40
CA ASP A 151 22.95 7.29 6.77
C ASP A 151 23.24 8.79 6.77
N ASP A 152 24.21 9.23 5.97
CA ASP A 152 24.59 10.64 5.86
C ASP A 152 23.39 11.48 5.41
N LEU A 153 22.64 10.98 4.42
CA LEU A 153 21.42 11.62 3.95
C LEU A 153 20.36 11.71 5.06
N HIS A 154 20.15 10.65 5.82
CA HIS A 154 19.22 10.65 6.95
C HIS A 154 19.60 11.71 8.00
N ILE A 155 20.89 11.80 8.34
CA ILE A 155 21.40 12.79 9.29
C ILE A 155 21.15 14.22 8.78
N LEU A 156 21.41 14.46 7.49
CA LEU A 156 21.18 15.76 6.86
C LEU A 156 19.70 16.15 6.87
N MET A 157 18.81 15.24 6.45
CA MET A 157 17.36 15.46 6.45
C MET A 157 16.84 15.78 7.87
N LYS A 158 17.24 14.97 8.86
CA LYS A 158 16.89 15.17 10.28
C LYS A 158 17.38 16.50 10.83
N LYS A 159 18.57 16.94 10.44
CA LYS A 159 19.13 18.25 10.83
C LYS A 159 18.31 19.40 10.24
N SER A 160 17.88 19.29 8.97
CA SER A 160 17.04 20.29 8.32
C SER A 160 15.67 20.44 8.98
N HIS A 161 15.06 19.34 9.45
CA HIS A 161 13.78 19.40 10.19
C HIS A 161 13.88 20.21 11.50
N LYS A 162 15.01 20.11 12.22
CA LYS A 162 15.22 20.85 13.48
C LYS A 162 15.36 22.37 13.28
N GLY A 163 15.71 22.82 12.08
CA GLY A 163 15.88 24.23 11.74
C GLY A 163 14.61 24.92 11.24
N ARG A 164 13.50 24.19 11.04
CA ARG A 164 12.26 24.74 10.47
C ARG A 164 11.28 25.17 11.57
N SER A 165 10.71 26.37 11.41
CA SER A 165 9.57 26.83 12.21
C SER A 165 8.28 26.22 11.66
N HIS A 166 7.96 25.02 12.11
CA HIS A 166 6.70 24.34 11.80
C HIS A 166 5.98 23.92 13.08
N VAL A 167 4.67 23.71 12.96
CA VAL A 167 3.84 23.11 14.01
C VAL A 167 4.45 21.75 14.40
N PRO A 168 4.65 21.43 15.69
CA PRO A 168 5.40 20.26 16.14
C PRO A 168 4.97 18.95 15.50
N GLU A 169 3.68 18.80 15.24
CA GLU A 169 3.06 17.64 14.60
C GLU A 169 3.59 17.40 13.17
N TYR A 170 3.78 18.47 12.38
CA TYR A 170 4.38 18.33 11.04
C TYR A 170 5.86 17.97 11.11
N VAL A 171 6.57 18.42 12.15
CA VAL A 171 7.96 18.01 12.38
C VAL A 171 8.03 16.52 12.70
N GLN A 172 7.13 16.02 13.55
CA GLN A 172 7.06 14.60 13.89
C GLN A 172 6.71 13.73 12.69
N ILE A 173 5.72 14.15 11.89
CA ILE A 173 5.38 13.46 10.64
C ILE A 173 6.60 13.45 9.71
N GLY A 174 7.28 14.59 9.52
CA GLY A 174 8.50 14.66 8.70
C GLY A 174 9.61 13.71 9.16
N LEU A 175 9.88 13.66 10.46
CA LEU A 175 10.87 12.74 11.04
C LEU A 175 10.49 11.27 10.84
N MET A 176 9.19 10.93 10.94
CA MET A 176 8.71 9.58 10.61
C MET A 176 8.90 9.27 9.13
N MET A 177 8.62 10.23 8.25
CA MET A 177 8.81 10.08 6.80
C MET A 177 10.29 9.81 6.47
N ASP A 178 11.21 10.52 7.09
CA ASP A 178 12.64 10.33 6.91
C ASP A 178 13.09 8.93 7.35
N LYS A 179 12.73 8.52 8.57
CA LYS A 179 13.06 7.18 9.10
C LYS A 179 12.53 6.10 8.17
N LEU A 180 11.28 6.22 7.76
CA LEU A 180 10.59 5.24 6.93
C LEU A 180 11.19 5.13 5.54
N ASN A 181 11.50 6.27 4.92
CA ASN A 181 12.17 6.30 3.62
C ASN A 181 13.51 5.57 3.70
N VAL A 182 14.34 5.87 4.70
CA VAL A 182 15.66 5.24 4.85
C VAL A 182 15.53 3.74 5.09
N ALA A 183 14.66 3.31 6.00
CA ALA A 183 14.42 1.89 6.28
C ALA A 183 13.93 1.12 5.05
N LEU A 184 12.97 1.69 4.30
CA LEU A 184 12.47 1.12 3.04
C LEU A 184 13.59 0.91 2.01
N HIS A 185 14.41 1.94 1.81
CA HIS A 185 15.50 1.93 0.85
C HIS A 185 16.57 0.88 1.21
N ARG A 186 16.90 0.75 2.49
CA ARG A 186 17.80 -0.30 3.00
C ARG A 186 17.25 -1.69 2.81
N LEU A 187 15.96 -1.87 3.09
CA LEU A 187 15.28 -3.15 2.93
C LEU A 187 15.29 -3.61 1.47
N GLU A 188 14.96 -2.73 0.53
CA GLU A 188 15.05 -3.02 -0.91
C GLU A 188 16.48 -3.32 -1.37
N ALA A 189 17.48 -2.58 -0.88
CA ALA A 189 18.88 -2.85 -1.22
C ALA A 189 19.32 -4.25 -0.75
N LEU A 190 18.98 -4.64 0.49
CA LEU A 190 19.30 -5.97 1.02
C LEU A 190 18.63 -7.10 0.21
N ARG A 191 17.39 -6.91 -0.25
CA ARG A 191 16.71 -7.89 -1.12
C ARG A 191 17.48 -8.12 -2.42
N VAL A 192 18.05 -7.07 -2.98
CA VAL A 192 18.81 -7.14 -4.25
C VAL A 192 20.16 -7.78 -4.05
N VAL A 193 20.86 -7.46 -2.95
CA VAL A 193 22.08 -8.15 -2.55
C VAL A 193 21.81 -9.64 -2.37
N LEU A 194 20.74 -10.01 -1.66
CA LEU A 194 20.34 -11.40 -1.44
C LEU A 194 20.01 -12.13 -2.76
N ALA A 195 19.35 -11.43 -3.70
CA ALA A 195 19.02 -11.98 -5.01
C ALA A 195 20.26 -12.21 -5.89
N LYS A 196 21.26 -11.32 -5.83
CA LYS A 196 22.51 -11.44 -6.60
C LYS A 196 23.51 -12.40 -5.96
N ASN A 197 23.57 -12.49 -4.63
CA ASN A 197 24.47 -13.38 -3.92
C ASN A 197 23.75 -14.18 -2.83
N PRO A 198 23.23 -15.36 -3.17
CA PRO A 198 22.45 -16.18 -2.23
C PRO A 198 23.32 -16.94 -1.21
N LYS A 199 24.61 -16.63 -1.06
CA LYS A 199 25.54 -17.39 -0.19
C LYS A 199 25.52 -16.88 1.26
N ASP A 200 25.37 -15.57 1.49
CA ASP A 200 25.34 -14.96 2.83
C ASP A 200 23.91 -14.72 3.35
N LYS A 201 23.11 -15.80 3.39
CA LYS A 201 21.66 -15.70 3.63
C LYS A 201 21.30 -15.17 5.02
N ARG A 202 21.95 -15.64 6.08
CA ARG A 202 21.42 -15.44 7.44
C ARG A 202 21.61 -14.00 7.95
N PHE A 203 22.79 -13.42 7.78
CA PHE A 203 23.06 -12.05 8.23
C PHE A 203 22.19 -11.04 7.47
N VAL A 204 22.13 -11.16 6.14
CA VAL A 204 21.30 -10.30 5.28
C VAL A 204 19.83 -10.40 5.67
N LYS A 205 19.30 -11.60 5.90
CA LYS A 205 17.91 -11.80 6.37
C LYS A 205 17.65 -11.19 7.76
N LEU A 206 18.62 -11.25 8.69
CA LEU A 206 18.49 -10.61 10.01
C LEU A 206 18.48 -9.08 9.92
N GLU A 207 19.31 -8.49 9.05
CA GLU A 207 19.25 -7.05 8.78
C GLU A 207 17.95 -6.66 8.08
N MET A 208 17.45 -7.48 7.14
CA MET A 208 16.15 -7.27 6.52
C MET A 208 15.01 -7.28 7.55
N LEU A 209 15.05 -8.24 8.48
CA LEU A 209 14.08 -8.33 9.59
C LEU A 209 14.10 -7.04 10.43
N LYS A 210 15.29 -6.57 10.81
CA LYS A 210 15.45 -5.33 11.58
C LYS A 210 14.83 -4.12 10.87
N TYR A 211 15.09 -3.92 9.58
CA TYR A 211 14.51 -2.77 8.87
C TYR A 211 13.01 -2.92 8.63
N ALA A 212 12.52 -4.15 8.46
CA ALA A 212 11.09 -4.41 8.41
C ALA A 212 10.42 -4.10 9.75
N ASP A 213 11.01 -4.51 10.88
CA ASP A 213 10.55 -4.17 12.23
C ASP A 213 10.51 -2.65 12.45
N GLU A 214 11.56 -1.92 12.03
CA GLU A 214 11.62 -0.46 12.12
C GLU A 214 10.50 0.25 11.36
N ILE A 215 10.03 -0.33 10.25
CA ILE A 215 8.89 0.14 9.47
C ILE A 215 7.59 -0.13 10.23
N SER A 216 7.39 -1.36 10.71
CA SER A 216 6.17 -1.77 11.42
C SER A 216 5.95 -0.97 12.71
N GLU A 217 7.00 -0.65 13.44
CA GLU A 217 6.96 0.15 14.67
C GLU A 217 6.35 1.55 14.48
N ILE A 218 6.40 2.11 13.26
CA ILE A 218 5.87 3.45 12.98
C ILE A 218 4.36 3.52 13.22
N VAL A 219 3.64 2.40 13.13
CA VAL A 219 2.18 2.32 13.38
C VAL A 219 1.84 2.68 14.82
N ASP A 220 2.76 2.46 15.76
CA ASP A 220 2.52 2.74 17.17
C ASP A 220 2.74 4.24 17.52
N ASN A 221 3.18 5.06 16.55
CA ASN A 221 3.32 6.50 16.74
C ASN A 221 1.95 7.23 16.67
N PRO A 222 1.63 8.14 17.61
CA PRO A 222 0.34 8.85 17.62
C PRO A 222 0.08 9.71 16.37
N TYR A 223 1.12 10.10 15.63
CA TYR A 223 1.01 10.87 14.39
C TYR A 223 0.86 10.00 13.13
N PHE A 224 0.87 8.66 13.27
CA PHE A 224 0.65 7.71 12.18
C PHE A 224 -0.61 8.00 11.33
N PRO A 225 -1.75 8.43 11.90
CA PRO A 225 -2.92 8.80 11.10
C PRO A 225 -2.70 9.95 10.12
N GLY A 226 -1.65 10.76 10.31
CA GLY A 226 -1.24 11.85 9.40
C GLY A 226 -0.40 11.39 8.21
N MET A 227 -0.02 10.11 8.14
CA MET A 227 0.89 9.59 7.12
C MET A 227 0.31 9.66 5.70
N LEU A 228 1.20 9.96 4.75
CA LEU A 228 0.88 10.06 3.33
C LEU A 228 0.80 8.68 2.67
N SER A 229 0.14 8.64 1.52
CA SER A 229 -0.10 7.39 0.79
C SER A 229 1.19 6.76 0.25
N SER A 230 2.24 7.55 0.01
CA SER A 230 3.58 7.09 -0.44
C SER A 230 4.17 5.94 0.38
N PHE A 231 3.68 5.73 1.60
CA PHE A 231 4.19 4.76 2.56
C PHE A 231 3.47 3.42 2.57
N ILE A 232 2.38 3.28 1.82
CA ILE A 232 1.67 1.99 1.69
C ILE A 232 2.64 0.89 1.27
N PHE A 233 3.55 1.20 0.35
CA PHE A 233 4.57 0.25 -0.11
C PHE A 233 5.47 -0.26 1.01
N ALA A 234 5.90 0.63 1.90
CA ALA A 234 6.83 0.26 2.96
C ALA A 234 6.23 -0.79 3.88
N PHE A 235 4.96 -0.60 4.28
CA PHE A 235 4.24 -1.59 5.08
C PHE A 235 3.98 -2.88 4.32
N ALA A 236 3.63 -2.81 3.03
CA ALA A 236 3.46 -4.01 2.22
C ALA A 236 4.77 -4.81 2.08
N LEU A 237 5.90 -4.11 1.96
CA LEU A 237 7.21 -4.72 1.87
C LEU A 237 7.65 -5.33 3.22
N ALA A 238 7.49 -4.60 4.32
CA ALA A 238 7.78 -5.11 5.66
C ALA A 238 6.95 -6.37 5.96
N ALA A 239 5.65 -6.32 5.67
CA ALA A 239 4.74 -7.44 5.77
C ALA A 239 5.23 -8.66 4.97
N GLN A 240 5.71 -8.43 3.75
CA GLN A 240 6.22 -9.48 2.89
C GLN A 240 7.47 -10.13 3.48
N VAL A 241 8.41 -9.32 3.98
CA VAL A 241 9.65 -9.79 4.58
C VAL A 241 9.36 -10.56 5.87
N HIS A 242 8.52 -10.03 6.76
CA HIS A 242 8.11 -10.74 7.97
C HIS A 242 7.45 -12.08 7.65
N PHE A 243 6.54 -12.10 6.66
CA PHE A 243 5.88 -13.32 6.25
C PHE A 243 6.86 -14.34 5.65
N GLU A 244 7.77 -13.91 4.77
CA GLU A 244 8.83 -14.76 4.20
C GLU A 244 9.73 -15.36 5.28
N LEU A 245 10.19 -14.53 6.22
CA LEU A 245 11.10 -14.96 7.29
C LEU A 245 10.40 -15.79 8.38
N PHE A 246 9.09 -15.68 8.54
CA PHE A 246 8.31 -16.53 9.45
C PHE A 246 8.40 -18.02 9.08
N PHE A 247 8.46 -18.32 7.77
CA PHE A 247 8.57 -19.69 7.25
C PHE A 247 10.02 -20.09 6.94
N ASP A 248 10.99 -19.21 7.18
CA ASP A 248 12.39 -19.48 6.91
C ASP A 248 13.02 -20.25 8.08
N ASN A 249 13.42 -21.50 7.86
CA ASN A 249 13.99 -22.35 8.90
C ASN A 249 15.30 -21.79 9.51
N GLU A 250 16.07 -20.97 8.79
CA GLU A 250 17.34 -20.41 9.31
C GLU A 250 17.09 -19.28 10.34
N ILE A 251 15.90 -18.68 10.30
CA ILE A 251 15.51 -17.53 11.11
C ILE A 251 14.46 -17.92 12.16
N SER A 252 13.39 -18.59 11.72
CA SER A 252 12.21 -18.93 12.53
C SER A 252 12.42 -20.07 13.53
N ASN A 253 13.53 -20.80 13.45
CA ASN A 253 13.90 -21.83 14.43
C ASN A 253 14.19 -21.27 15.83
N VAL A 254 14.38 -19.95 15.96
CA VAL A 254 14.49 -19.28 17.26
C VAL A 254 13.10 -18.83 17.71
N PRO A 255 12.51 -19.40 18.79
CA PRO A 255 11.13 -19.10 19.19
C PRO A 255 10.86 -17.62 19.43
N LEU A 256 11.82 -16.92 20.06
CA LEU A 256 11.71 -15.48 20.33
C LEU A 256 11.59 -14.66 19.03
N ILE A 257 12.40 -14.98 18.02
CA ILE A 257 12.35 -14.30 16.71
C ILE A 257 11.00 -14.56 16.05
N LYS A 258 10.51 -15.80 16.10
CA LYS A 258 9.21 -16.16 15.53
C LYS A 258 8.06 -15.42 16.19
N THR A 259 8.06 -15.27 17.51
CA THR A 259 7.07 -14.46 18.24
C THR A 259 7.17 -12.98 17.86
N ASN A 260 8.37 -12.43 17.74
CA ASN A 260 8.56 -11.04 17.32
C ASN A 260 8.03 -10.80 15.91
N ILE A 261 8.29 -11.71 14.97
CA ILE A 261 7.75 -11.64 13.62
C ILE A 261 6.21 -11.60 13.64
N LEU A 262 5.55 -12.38 14.50
CA LEU A 262 4.09 -12.34 14.61
C LEU A 262 3.57 -10.98 15.12
N ASN A 263 4.25 -10.39 16.11
CA ASN A 263 3.91 -9.07 16.62
C ASN A 263 4.10 -7.99 15.53
N SER A 264 5.16 -8.09 14.74
CA SER A 264 5.42 -7.18 13.62
C SER A 264 4.41 -7.37 12.47
N LEU A 265 3.98 -8.60 12.19
CA LEU A 265 2.89 -8.86 11.23
C LEU A 265 1.55 -8.27 11.67
N ASP A 266 1.23 -8.26 12.97
CA ASP A 266 0.05 -7.56 13.48
C ASP A 266 0.15 -6.04 13.23
N ARG A 267 1.32 -5.44 13.52
CA ARG A 267 1.59 -4.02 13.23
C ARG A 267 1.45 -3.72 11.75
N ASP A 268 2.04 -4.55 10.88
CA ASP A 268 1.94 -4.41 9.43
C ASP A 268 0.49 -4.46 8.96
N MET A 269 -0.28 -5.42 9.50
CA MET A 269 -1.71 -5.55 9.23
C MET A 269 -2.47 -4.28 9.64
N ARG A 270 -2.20 -3.73 10.84
CA ARG A 270 -2.80 -2.46 11.29
C ARG A 270 -2.44 -1.30 10.36
N GLY A 271 -1.19 -1.22 9.91
CA GLY A 271 -0.73 -0.22 8.94
C GLY A 271 -1.46 -0.34 7.60
N LEU A 272 -1.51 -1.53 7.02
CA LEU A 272 -2.21 -1.79 5.76
C LEU A 272 -3.73 -1.56 5.87
N LYS A 273 -4.36 -1.95 6.98
CA LYS A 273 -5.78 -1.67 7.25
C LYS A 273 -6.05 -0.17 7.33
N HIS A 274 -5.18 0.59 8.01
CA HIS A 274 -5.27 2.05 8.06
C HIS A 274 -5.24 2.70 6.68
N PHE A 275 -4.36 2.23 5.78
CA PHE A 275 -4.33 2.74 4.41
C PHE A 275 -5.51 2.25 3.57
N SER A 276 -5.99 1.03 3.77
CA SER A 276 -7.15 0.48 3.06
C SER A 276 -8.45 1.23 3.33
N SER A 277 -8.62 1.77 4.55
CA SER A 277 -9.77 2.61 4.89
C SER A 277 -9.74 3.96 4.16
N LYS A 278 -8.55 4.43 3.77
CA LYS A 278 -8.35 5.71 3.07
C LYS A 278 -8.28 5.58 1.55
N TYR A 279 -7.72 4.48 1.05
CA TYR A 279 -7.40 4.27 -0.37
C TYR A 279 -7.80 2.86 -0.80
N GLY A 280 -8.87 2.72 -1.59
CA GLY A 280 -9.39 1.42 -2.03
C GLY A 280 -8.39 0.58 -2.82
N ARG A 281 -7.46 1.24 -3.54
CA ARG A 281 -6.36 0.57 -4.25
C ARG A 281 -5.49 -0.30 -3.35
N THR A 282 -5.32 0.06 -2.08
CA THR A 282 -4.55 -0.72 -1.11
C THR A 282 -5.08 -2.14 -1.00
N THR A 283 -6.40 -2.31 -0.87
CA THR A 283 -7.05 -3.62 -0.78
C THR A 283 -6.90 -4.41 -2.08
N LYS A 284 -6.96 -3.76 -3.25
CA LYS A 284 -6.81 -4.46 -4.52
C LYS A 284 -5.39 -4.99 -4.75
N VAL A 285 -4.38 -4.17 -4.45
CA VAL A 285 -2.98 -4.50 -4.69
C VAL A 285 -2.41 -5.40 -3.59
N TYR A 286 -2.70 -5.08 -2.34
CA TYR A 286 -2.12 -5.74 -1.16
C TYR A 286 -3.11 -6.64 -0.42
N GLY A 287 -4.34 -6.79 -0.92
CA GLY A 287 -5.34 -7.72 -0.37
C GLY A 287 -4.82 -9.15 -0.21
N PRO A 288 -4.08 -9.74 -1.16
CA PRO A 288 -3.59 -11.11 -0.97
C PRO A 288 -2.59 -11.25 0.18
N ILE A 289 -1.70 -10.28 0.40
CA ILE A 289 -0.78 -10.32 1.55
C ILE A 289 -1.53 -10.07 2.87
N MET A 290 -2.52 -9.17 2.87
CA MET A 290 -3.40 -8.99 4.02
C MET A 290 -4.12 -10.30 4.37
N ASN A 291 -4.77 -10.93 3.39
CA ASN A 291 -5.47 -12.20 3.61
C ASN A 291 -4.53 -13.32 4.10
N ALA A 292 -3.29 -13.37 3.60
CA ALA A 292 -2.29 -14.35 4.03
C ALA A 292 -1.90 -14.15 5.51
N ILE A 293 -1.73 -12.89 5.94
CA ILE A 293 -1.42 -12.55 7.33
C ILE A 293 -2.62 -12.84 8.23
N GLU A 294 -3.84 -12.49 7.82
CA GLU A 294 -5.05 -12.81 8.60
C GLU A 294 -5.21 -14.33 8.78
N ALA A 295 -5.00 -15.11 7.72
CA ALA A 295 -5.03 -16.56 7.80
C ALA A 295 -3.96 -17.11 8.76
N LEU A 296 -2.75 -16.53 8.74
CA LEU A 296 -1.67 -16.94 9.63
C LEU A 296 -2.01 -16.66 11.11
N VAL A 297 -2.48 -15.44 11.41
CA VAL A 297 -2.82 -15.02 12.77
C VAL A 297 -4.01 -15.82 13.33
N VAL A 298 -5.05 -16.08 12.52
CA VAL A 298 -6.21 -16.90 12.91
C VAL A 298 -5.82 -18.36 13.16
N ASN A 299 -4.91 -18.93 12.37
CA ASN A 299 -4.46 -20.32 12.54
C ASN A 299 -3.49 -20.52 13.72
N ILE A 300 -2.83 -19.45 14.18
CA ILE A 300 -1.91 -19.48 15.34
C ILE A 300 -2.63 -19.11 16.64
N SER A 301 -3.77 -18.41 16.56
CA SER A 301 -4.60 -18.14 17.72
C SER A 301 -5.22 -19.45 18.24
N PRO A 302 -5.02 -19.84 19.51
CA PRO A 302 -5.66 -21.03 20.07
C PRO A 302 -7.19 -20.87 20.03
N PRO A 303 -7.95 -21.95 19.76
CA PRO A 303 -9.40 -21.90 19.87
C PRO A 303 -9.76 -21.94 21.35
N ASN A 304 -9.75 -20.79 22.03
CA ASN A 304 -10.47 -20.61 23.30
C ASN A 304 -10.48 -19.15 23.77
N CYS A 305 -11.60 -18.49 23.55
CA CYS A 305 -12.21 -17.58 24.52
C CYS A 305 -13.73 -17.65 24.31
N GLY A 306 -14.34 -18.67 24.91
CA GLY A 306 -15.72 -18.73 25.42
C GLY A 306 -16.93 -18.48 24.48
N PRO A 307 -18.04 -19.23 24.65
CA PRO A 307 -19.31 -18.82 24.06
C PRO A 307 -19.78 -17.50 24.72
N PRO A 308 -20.61 -16.70 24.03
CA PRO A 308 -21.21 -15.52 24.65
C PRO A 308 -22.08 -15.98 25.82
N LEU A 309 -21.88 -15.38 26.99
CA LEU A 309 -22.77 -15.56 28.12
C LEU A 309 -24.11 -14.92 27.76
N ASP A 310 -25.06 -15.76 27.39
CA ASP A 310 -26.46 -15.39 27.26
C ASP A 310 -27.02 -14.89 28.60
N SER A 311 -27.78 -13.81 28.50
CA SER A 311 -29.02 -13.54 29.20
C SER A 311 -29.11 -13.90 30.70
N ILE A 312 -29.01 -12.87 31.55
CA ILE A 312 -29.83 -12.83 32.76
C ILE A 312 -31.10 -12.06 32.42
N SER A 313 -32.17 -12.82 32.33
CA SER A 313 -33.57 -12.41 32.31
C SER A 313 -33.96 -11.59 33.54
N SER A 314 -34.59 -10.43 33.33
CA SER A 314 -35.59 -9.90 34.26
C SER A 314 -36.96 -9.97 33.59
N SER A 315 -37.73 -10.94 34.05
CA SER A 315 -39.11 -11.24 33.73
C SER A 315 -40.08 -10.24 34.35
N THR A 316 -41.04 -9.76 33.55
CA THR A 316 -42.38 -9.40 34.04
C THR A 316 -43.40 -9.43 32.88
N ASN A 317 -44.52 -10.11 33.14
CA ASN A 317 -45.83 -10.07 32.46
C ASN A 317 -45.90 -10.73 31.06
N ASP A 318 -46.86 -11.59 30.70
CA ASP A 318 -48.20 -11.90 31.23
C ASP A 318 -48.64 -13.34 30.85
N GLN A 319 -49.59 -13.87 31.63
CA GLN A 319 -50.37 -15.07 31.31
C GLN A 319 -51.36 -14.79 30.16
N ALA A 320 -51.52 -15.74 29.23
CA ALA A 320 -52.77 -16.46 28.97
C ALA A 320 -52.75 -17.29 27.67
N SER A 321 -53.27 -18.51 27.81
CA SER A 321 -53.60 -19.57 26.86
C SER A 321 -54.18 -19.20 25.48
N SER A 322 -53.74 -19.90 24.41
CA SER A 322 -54.49 -20.98 23.71
C SER A 322 -53.94 -21.29 22.30
N LEU A 323 -53.86 -22.59 21.98
CA LEU A 323 -53.58 -23.26 20.68
C LEU A 323 -54.89 -23.42 19.85
N PRO A 324 -54.94 -24.03 18.63
CA PRO A 324 -53.89 -24.54 17.70
C PRO A 324 -54.09 -24.00 16.23
N THR A 325 -53.35 -24.30 15.16
CA THR A 325 -53.07 -25.60 14.50
C THR A 325 -52.30 -25.40 13.19
N SER A 326 -51.68 -26.49 12.69
CA SER A 326 -51.15 -26.75 11.33
C SER A 326 -49.73 -26.23 11.04
N SER A 327 -48.81 -26.95 10.39
CA SER A 327 -48.72 -28.34 9.89
C SER A 327 -47.35 -28.52 9.23
N HIS A 328 -46.87 -29.77 9.13
CA HIS A 328 -45.80 -30.26 8.22
C HIS A 328 -44.36 -29.74 8.48
N GLU A 329 -43.27 -30.52 8.42
CA GLU A 329 -43.00 -31.96 8.29
C GLU A 329 -41.46 -32.11 8.40
N SER A 330 -40.97 -33.24 8.93
CA SER A 330 -39.59 -33.81 8.78
C SER A 330 -38.39 -32.98 9.32
N SER A 331 -37.36 -33.51 9.97
CA SER A 331 -36.71 -34.83 9.88
C SER A 331 -35.88 -35.07 11.15
N SER A 332 -36.00 -36.27 11.71
CA SER A 332 -35.25 -36.79 12.85
C SER A 332 -33.87 -37.32 12.43
N THR A 333 -32.86 -36.92 13.20
CA THR A 333 -31.80 -37.76 13.81
C THR A 333 -31.13 -38.89 13.01
N ALA A 334 -29.82 -38.76 12.83
CA ALA A 334 -28.89 -39.87 13.01
C ALA A 334 -27.61 -39.39 13.72
N THR A 335 -27.29 -40.11 14.77
CA THR A 335 -26.25 -39.91 15.78
C THR A 335 -24.87 -40.37 15.28
N THR A 336 -23.87 -39.56 15.61
CA THR A 336 -22.51 -39.91 16.07
C THR A 336 -21.98 -41.32 15.85
N SER A 337 -20.90 -41.43 15.06
CA SER A 337 -19.66 -42.12 15.45
C SER A 337 -18.61 -41.93 14.36
N ALA A 338 -17.49 -41.26 14.68
CA ALA A 338 -16.13 -41.61 14.24
C ALA A 338 -15.19 -40.45 14.59
N ASP A 339 -14.26 -40.73 15.49
CA ASP A 339 -12.96 -40.10 15.54
C ASP A 339 -12.40 -39.95 14.12
N ASP A 340 -12.10 -38.71 13.73
CA ASP A 340 -11.01 -38.49 12.79
C ASP A 340 -10.42 -37.09 13.03
N GLN A 341 -9.21 -37.11 13.58
CA GLN A 341 -8.35 -35.95 13.74
C GLN A 341 -8.07 -35.32 12.38
N ARG A 342 -8.89 -34.35 11.98
CA ARG A 342 -8.52 -33.41 10.91
C ARG A 342 -7.42 -32.50 11.43
N LYS A 343 -6.16 -32.96 11.29
CA LYS A 343 -5.01 -32.05 11.16
C LYS A 343 -5.41 -30.99 10.14
N ARG A 344 -5.61 -29.75 10.62
CA ARG A 344 -5.83 -28.61 9.74
C ARG A 344 -4.48 -28.31 9.10
N ASP A 345 -4.29 -28.84 7.89
CA ASP A 345 -3.09 -28.58 7.13
C ASP A 345 -2.94 -27.08 6.91
N LEU A 346 -1.77 -26.57 7.29
CA LEU A 346 -1.30 -25.24 6.92
C LEU A 346 -1.49 -25.05 5.40
N PRO A 347 -1.74 -23.81 4.91
CA PRO A 347 -1.83 -23.56 3.48
C PRO A 347 -0.62 -24.18 2.76
N SER A 348 -0.90 -25.02 1.76
CA SER A 348 0.12 -25.86 1.15
C SER A 348 1.27 -25.00 0.60
N ALA A 349 2.49 -25.55 0.59
CA ALA A 349 3.65 -24.91 -0.04
C ALA A 349 3.37 -24.46 -1.49
N GLN A 350 2.43 -25.12 -2.17
CA GLN A 350 1.97 -24.79 -3.51
C GLN A 350 1.02 -23.59 -3.55
N PHE A 351 0.15 -23.40 -2.55
CA PHE A 351 -0.63 -22.17 -2.37
C PHE A 351 0.29 -20.97 -2.10
N LEU A 352 1.31 -21.16 -1.26
CA LEU A 352 2.34 -20.15 -0.97
C LEU A 352 3.16 -19.81 -2.22
N ALA A 353 3.61 -20.81 -2.98
CA ALA A 353 4.35 -20.62 -4.23
C ALA A 353 3.50 -19.92 -5.32
N ASN A 354 2.20 -20.21 -5.39
CA ASN A 354 1.28 -19.56 -6.34
C ASN A 354 0.96 -18.12 -5.92
N THR A 355 0.86 -17.86 -4.62
CA THR A 355 0.73 -16.50 -4.08
C THR A 355 1.99 -15.71 -4.42
N MET A 356 3.19 -16.23 -4.13
CA MET A 356 4.46 -15.59 -4.47
C MET A 356 4.69 -15.43 -5.98
N LYS A 357 4.23 -16.36 -6.83
CA LYS A 357 4.28 -16.24 -8.29
C LYS A 357 3.48 -15.05 -8.84
N ASN A 358 2.43 -14.62 -8.14
CA ASN A 358 1.67 -13.41 -8.48
C ASN A 358 2.38 -12.13 -8.02
N PHE A 359 3.41 -12.25 -7.18
CA PHE A 359 4.22 -11.15 -6.65
C PHE A 359 5.67 -11.15 -7.14
N MET A 360 6.10 -12.12 -7.96
CA MET A 360 7.42 -12.08 -8.59
C MET A 360 7.43 -11.19 -9.83
N PRO A 361 8.52 -10.42 -10.09
CA PRO A 361 8.69 -9.69 -11.34
C PRO A 361 8.55 -10.64 -12.52
N ARG A 362 7.97 -10.18 -13.65
CA ARG A 362 7.80 -10.99 -14.87
C ARG A 362 9.11 -11.67 -15.33
N ILE A 363 10.27 -11.14 -14.95
CA ILE A 363 11.60 -11.68 -15.25
C ILE A 363 11.84 -13.05 -14.59
N ALA A 364 11.32 -13.32 -13.39
CA ALA A 364 11.48 -14.62 -12.72
C ALA A 364 10.65 -15.76 -13.35
N ARG A 365 9.66 -15.43 -14.20
CA ARG A 365 8.90 -16.45 -14.96
C ARG A 365 9.67 -16.99 -16.17
N ASN A 366 10.68 -16.27 -16.65
CA ASN A 366 11.45 -16.65 -17.83
C ASN A 366 12.72 -17.46 -17.52
N PHE A 367 13.03 -17.71 -16.25
CA PHE A 367 14.20 -18.51 -15.84
C PHE A 367 13.86 -19.95 -15.46
N ASN A 368 12.60 -20.37 -15.58
CA ASN A 368 12.13 -21.72 -15.19
C ASN A 368 11.41 -22.47 -16.34
N ASN A 369 11.74 -22.16 -17.59
CA ASN A 369 11.40 -23.02 -18.75
C ASN A 369 12.67 -23.53 -19.39
#